data_AF-A0AAV5A4V3-F1
#
_entry.id   AF-A0AAV5A4V3-F1
#
_cell.length_a   1.000
_cell.length_b   1.000
_cell.length_c   1.000
_cell.angle_alpha   90.00
_cell.angle_beta   90.00
_cell.angle_gamma   90.00
#
_symmetry.space_group_name_H-M   'P 1'
#
loop_
_entity.id
_entity.type
_entity.pdbx_description
1 polymer ?
#
loop_
_entity_poly.entity_id
_entity_poly.type
_entity_poly.pdbx_seq_one_letter_code
_entity_poly.pdbx_strand_id
1 'polypeptide(L)'
;MSAVSTPLIRSLLFTNQKPLQSKLHVEVKHNFHFENLELISSSDAEDHGTFCEIEPLGEIYPFIKETKQNGLCRTFGLYSLRVSTCPGTGEFSYSRLHIRAIIDMSDIKAKLQTLIDNAVKDGVAPGLQCVVFNRDEIIFNGVSGFASLPSEKNPAGEPMTKSSVLWLASCSRLVVSLIVLHVLDKGLIDGISIGDLDNPDALAKIVPEFSPESGSLVTKIIEGFENGLGPDGRKIIKLRDAKNRVTLRQLLTHSSGVGFTLTNPLLWELINPSDKSVPLFNRFFDGSIRDFSLPLVFEPGTDYHYGYSTEWLGQFVVRGTGKHLRQLFHEIVFEPLKISPADLWLSPELSAHKAEMHVRNKDSPYKFQKIIFDIYSAEDGPGEGMAYIAGAGLNASLQAYAQILQAVVNRDPKIMSPTTWELALKDDFGPRGVKVTRPDFKSMRNEMTYDVVEFAKTNSENGTGMNLLQCKVALVPTLSGRPVGSFGWGGLPNIYYSVDPATGLGSVVGTQMFPFSDPDMIELRDQIERYEYVGDKYGIEHSESTWELIYISSRSK
;
A
#
# COMPACT_ATOMS: atom_id res chain seq x y z
N MET A 1 35.89 -10.85 -14.58
CA MET A 1 36.42 -11.22 -13.25
C MET A 1 36.07 -10.09 -12.30
N SER A 2 35.26 -10.42 -11.30
CA SER A 2 34.88 -9.66 -10.09
C SER A 2 35.19 -8.16 -10.03
N ALA A 3 34.16 -7.33 -10.24
CA ALA A 3 34.10 -6.02 -9.60
C ALA A 3 33.63 -6.24 -8.16
N VAL A 4 34.58 -6.24 -7.23
CA VAL A 4 34.33 -6.28 -5.79
C VAL A 4 33.73 -4.92 -5.40
N SER A 5 32.47 -4.91 -4.97
CA SER A 5 31.85 -3.75 -4.35
C SER A 5 32.41 -3.60 -2.94
N THR A 6 33.16 -2.52 -2.71
CA THR A 6 33.67 -2.15 -1.39
C THR A 6 32.51 -1.84 -0.44
N PRO A 7 32.49 -2.36 0.81
CA PRO A 7 31.44 -2.02 1.77
C PRO A 7 31.49 -0.54 2.13
N LEU A 8 30.32 0.10 2.25
CA LEU A 8 30.23 1.51 2.63
C LEU A 8 30.46 1.65 4.14
N ILE A 9 31.73 1.72 4.54
CA ILE A 9 32.15 1.93 5.93
C ILE A 9 31.64 3.30 6.41
N ARG A 10 30.73 3.31 7.40
CA ARG A 10 30.37 4.54 8.15
C ARG A 10 31.14 4.56 9.46
N SER A 11 32.02 5.55 9.64
CA SER A 11 32.83 5.72 10.83
C SER A 11 32.12 6.58 11.89
N LEU A 12 32.14 6.13 13.14
CA LEU A 12 31.78 6.93 14.33
C LEU A 12 33.06 7.24 15.10
N LEU A 13 33.46 8.51 15.11
CA LEU A 13 34.66 8.99 15.80
C LEU A 13 34.31 9.42 17.23
N PHE A 14 34.95 8.78 18.22
CA PHE A 14 34.90 9.20 19.61
C PHE A 14 36.28 9.68 20.07
N THR A 15 36.36 10.92 20.55
CA THR A 15 37.55 11.48 21.19
C THR A 15 37.35 11.55 22.69
N ASN A 16 38.16 10.84 23.48
CA ASN A 16 38.13 10.95 24.94
C ASN A 16 39.53 11.30 25.46
N GLN A 17 39.64 12.31 26.35
CA GLN A 17 40.91 12.98 26.69
C GLN A 17 41.58 12.52 28.00
N LYS A 18 41.29 11.33 28.55
CA LYS A 18 41.96 10.87 29.81
C LYS A 18 42.40 9.40 29.79
N PRO A 19 43.53 9.05 30.44
CA PRO A 19 44.10 7.70 30.37
C PRO A 19 43.51 6.74 31.44
N LEU A 20 43.30 5.49 30.99
CA LEU A 20 43.37 4.21 31.73
C LEU A 20 42.38 3.96 32.90
N GLN A 21 41.17 3.54 32.50
CA GLN A 21 40.31 2.46 33.03
C GLN A 21 38.89 2.73 32.51
N SER A 22 38.71 2.79 31.19
CA SER A 22 37.44 3.20 30.61
C SER A 22 36.61 1.97 30.25
N LYS A 23 35.53 1.72 31.01
CA LYS A 23 34.35 1.06 30.44
C LYS A 23 33.94 1.86 29.20
N LEU A 24 33.93 1.23 28.03
CA LEU A 24 33.42 1.85 26.82
C LEU A 24 31.88 1.73 26.88
N HIS A 25 31.22 2.81 27.28
CA HIS A 25 29.76 2.87 27.17
C HIS A 25 29.40 3.16 25.71
N VAL A 26 28.96 2.12 25.00
CA VAL A 26 28.41 2.25 23.64
C VAL A 26 26.90 2.40 23.78
N GLU A 27 26.41 3.63 23.70
CA GLU A 27 24.97 3.87 23.65
C GLU A 27 24.46 3.57 22.23
N VAL A 28 23.98 2.35 22.01
CA VAL A 28 23.30 1.98 20.76
C VAL A 28 21.85 2.44 20.87
N LYS A 29 21.51 3.58 20.26
CA LYS A 29 20.15 4.15 20.29
C LYS A 29 19.19 3.39 19.37
N HIS A 30 18.90 2.12 19.61
CA HIS A 30 18.08 1.29 18.70
C HIS A 30 16.97 0.54 19.46
N ASN A 31 15.88 0.23 18.74
CA ASN A 31 14.68 -0.47 19.25
C ASN A 31 14.77 -2.02 19.11
N PHE A 32 15.98 -2.57 18.94
CA PHE A 32 16.16 -4.00 18.74
C PHE A 32 16.73 -4.68 19.98
N HIS A 33 16.28 -5.91 20.22
CA HIS A 33 17.02 -6.89 21.02
C HIS A 33 18.10 -7.48 20.10
N PHE A 34 19.37 -7.19 20.35
CA PHE A 34 20.49 -7.89 19.72
C PHE A 34 20.75 -9.17 20.51
N GLU A 35 20.54 -10.33 19.90
CA GLU A 35 20.80 -11.63 20.53
C GLU A 35 22.26 -12.05 20.45
N ASN A 36 22.97 -11.66 19.38
CA ASN A 36 24.37 -12.04 19.14
C ASN A 36 25.17 -10.85 18.61
N LEU A 37 26.06 -10.31 19.45
CA LEU A 37 27.11 -9.37 19.04
C LEU A 37 28.39 -10.17 18.85
N GLU A 38 28.85 -10.31 17.61
CA GLU A 38 30.15 -10.93 17.31
C GLU A 38 31.23 -9.86 17.12
N LEU A 39 32.40 -10.12 17.71
CA LEU A 39 33.58 -9.26 17.64
C LEU A 39 34.52 -9.84 16.60
N ILE A 40 34.64 -9.17 15.46
CA ILE A 40 35.54 -9.61 14.38
C ILE A 40 36.87 -8.87 14.58
N SER A 41 37.89 -9.55 15.11
CA SER A 41 39.25 -8.99 15.11
C SER A 41 39.79 -9.02 13.68
N SER A 42 40.19 -7.87 13.13
CA SER A 42 41.08 -7.88 11.97
C SER A 42 42.48 -8.24 12.45
N SER A 43 42.89 -9.48 12.16
CA SER A 43 44.24 -9.97 12.39
C SER A 43 45.19 -9.32 11.38
N ASP A 44 45.70 -8.13 11.71
CA ASP A 44 46.92 -7.57 11.10
C ASP A 44 47.80 -6.86 12.16
N ALA A 45 47.56 -7.12 13.45
CA ALA A 45 48.46 -6.76 14.53
C ALA A 45 49.08 -8.04 15.08
N GLU A 46 50.41 -8.10 15.10
CA GLU A 46 51.18 -9.17 15.72
C GLU A 46 50.64 -9.49 17.12
N ASP A 47 50.55 -10.78 17.40
CA ASP A 47 49.93 -11.40 18.56
C ASP A 47 50.56 -10.88 19.87
N HIS A 48 49.99 -9.81 20.41
CA HIS A 48 50.40 -9.20 21.68
C HIS A 48 49.21 -9.13 22.65
N GLY A 49 48.69 -10.30 23.01
CA GLY A 49 48.07 -10.56 24.32
C GLY A 49 46.84 -9.71 24.68
N THR A 50 46.05 -9.31 23.70
CA THR A 50 44.78 -8.60 23.95
C THR A 50 43.63 -9.60 23.98
N PHE A 51 43.00 -9.76 25.16
CA PHE A 51 41.78 -10.54 25.30
C PHE A 51 40.60 -9.59 25.57
N CYS A 52 39.62 -9.55 24.66
CA CYS A 52 38.34 -8.88 24.89
C CYS A 52 37.32 -9.91 25.36
N GLU A 53 36.85 -9.80 26.61
CA GLU A 53 35.66 -10.54 27.08
C GLU A 53 34.42 -9.65 26.94
N ILE A 54 33.42 -10.14 26.20
CA ILE A 54 32.08 -9.57 26.23
C ILE A 54 31.32 -10.28 27.34
N GLU A 55 31.09 -9.62 28.48
CA GLU A 55 30.14 -10.10 29.47
C GLU A 55 28.73 -9.61 29.07
N PRO A 56 27.77 -10.52 28.78
CA PRO A 56 26.37 -10.13 28.81
C PRO A 56 26.03 -9.82 30.27
N LEU A 57 25.58 -8.60 30.56
CA LEU A 57 24.81 -8.39 31.77
C LEU A 57 23.54 -9.24 31.58
N GLY A 58 23.46 -10.36 32.31
CA GLY A 58 22.39 -11.34 32.20
C GLY A 58 20.99 -10.72 32.22
N GLU A 59 20.04 -11.44 31.61
CA GLU A 59 18.61 -11.11 31.46
C GLU A 59 18.20 -9.75 32.05
N ILE A 60 18.43 -8.70 31.29
CA ILE A 60 17.93 -7.38 31.65
C ILE A 60 16.45 -7.38 31.31
N TYR A 61 15.62 -7.73 32.29
CA TYR A 61 14.22 -7.33 32.32
C TYR A 61 14.14 -5.84 31.92
N PRO A 62 13.19 -5.44 31.07
CA PRO A 62 13.12 -4.07 30.57
C PRO A 62 12.93 -3.12 31.74
N PHE A 63 13.99 -2.42 32.14
CA PHE A 63 13.87 -1.23 32.96
C PHE A 63 13.25 -0.15 32.07
N ILE A 64 11.92 -0.10 32.06
CA ILE A 64 11.14 0.97 31.45
C ILE A 64 11.41 2.21 32.30
N LYS A 65 12.32 3.08 31.85
CA LYS A 65 12.38 4.45 32.36
C LYS A 65 11.78 5.37 31.31
N GLU A 66 10.49 5.66 31.48
CA GLU A 66 9.81 6.71 30.72
C GLU A 66 10.48 8.06 31.02
N THR A 67 11.22 8.61 30.08
CA THR A 67 11.58 10.03 30.10
C THR A 67 10.81 10.74 29.00
N LYS A 68 9.78 11.51 29.41
CA LYS A 68 9.06 12.44 28.53
C LYS A 68 9.97 13.61 28.17
N GLN A 69 10.43 13.65 26.92
CA GLN A 69 10.83 14.88 26.25
C GLN A 69 10.09 14.95 24.91
N ASN A 70 9.29 16.00 24.72
CA ASN A 70 8.59 16.32 23.47
C ASN A 70 7.56 15.27 22.98
N GLY A 71 6.93 14.51 23.88
CA GLY A 71 5.75 13.68 23.54
C GLY A 71 6.00 12.42 22.71
N LEU A 72 7.26 12.04 22.48
CA LEU A 72 7.64 10.78 21.82
C LEU A 72 8.10 9.77 22.87
N CYS A 73 7.45 8.60 22.93
CA CYS A 73 7.93 7.46 23.70
C CYS A 73 9.06 6.78 22.90
N ARG A 74 10.24 6.63 23.51
CA ARG A 74 11.39 5.92 22.91
C ARG A 74 11.83 4.81 23.86
N THR A 75 11.94 3.60 23.33
CA THR A 75 12.54 2.47 24.02
C THR A 75 14.04 2.48 23.75
N PHE A 76 14.88 2.22 24.76
CA PHE A 76 16.33 2.21 24.62
C PHE A 76 16.88 0.85 25.09
N GLY A 77 17.62 0.16 24.23
CA GLY A 77 18.52 -0.91 24.66
C GLY A 77 19.90 -0.31 25.01
N LEU A 78 20.37 -0.48 26.25
CA LEU A 78 21.72 -0.06 26.66
C LEU A 78 22.60 -1.30 26.74
N TYR A 79 23.63 -1.37 25.91
CA TYR A 79 24.64 -2.42 25.92
C TYR A 79 25.96 -1.85 26.46
N SER A 80 26.63 -2.53 27.40
CA SER A 80 27.96 -2.14 27.86
C SER A 80 29.00 -3.14 27.38
N LEU A 81 29.98 -2.68 26.58
CA LEU A 81 31.16 -3.47 26.25
C LEU A 81 32.29 -3.17 27.24
N ARG A 82 32.85 -4.22 27.84
CA ARG A 82 34.07 -4.11 28.64
C ARG A 82 35.24 -4.54 27.77
N VAL A 83 36.16 -3.62 27.50
CA VAL A 83 37.42 -3.90 26.82
C VAL A 83 38.51 -3.92 27.89
N SER A 84 39.15 -5.07 28.08
CA SER A 84 40.20 -5.28 29.08
C SER A 84 41.55 -5.45 28.36
N THR A 85 42.58 -4.71 28.77
CA THR A 85 43.95 -4.93 28.30
C THR A 85 44.76 -5.59 29.40
N CYS A 86 45.62 -6.56 29.06
CA CYS A 86 46.53 -7.17 30.04
C CYS A 86 47.47 -6.10 30.64
N PRO A 87 47.70 -6.07 31.96
CA PRO A 87 48.65 -5.13 32.56
C PRO A 87 50.07 -5.59 32.21
N GLY A 88 50.80 -4.82 31.39
CA GLY A 88 52.25 -5.00 31.23
C GLY A 88 52.81 -4.99 29.81
N THR A 89 52.00 -4.82 28.77
CA THR A 89 52.52 -4.62 27.40
C THR A 89 52.40 -3.16 26.98
N GLY A 90 53.46 -2.66 26.34
CA GLY A 90 53.69 -1.25 26.02
C GLY A 90 52.70 -0.65 25.03
N GLU A 91 52.89 0.64 24.76
CA GLU A 91 52.06 1.52 23.94
C GLU A 91 51.37 0.82 22.75
N PHE A 92 50.04 0.75 22.79
CA PHE A 92 49.22 0.30 21.68
C PHE A 92 48.90 1.47 20.74
N SER A 93 49.19 1.28 19.46
CA SER A 93 48.78 2.16 18.38
C SER A 93 47.73 1.44 17.55
N TYR A 94 46.51 1.99 17.54
CA TYR A 94 45.34 1.59 16.76
C TYR A 94 44.80 0.16 16.98
N SER A 95 43.72 0.04 17.75
CA SER A 95 42.84 -1.14 17.72
C SER A 95 41.54 -0.79 16.99
N ARG A 96 41.33 -1.34 15.79
CA ARG A 96 40.05 -1.28 15.09
C ARG A 96 39.08 -2.27 15.73
N LEU A 97 37.90 -1.82 16.11
CA LEU A 97 36.85 -2.67 16.64
C LEU A 97 35.74 -2.78 15.59
N HIS A 98 35.55 -3.97 15.02
CA HIS A 98 34.41 -4.24 14.14
C HIS A 98 33.27 -4.83 14.98
N ILE A 99 32.13 -4.13 14.99
CA ILE A 99 30.91 -4.63 15.63
C ILE A 99 29.96 -5.07 14.52
N ARG A 100 29.62 -6.37 14.51
CA ARG A 100 28.65 -6.95 13.60
C ARG A 100 27.34 -7.18 14.36
N ALA A 101 26.28 -6.49 13.94
CA ALA A 101 24.93 -6.75 14.42
C ALA A 101 24.23 -7.69 13.44
N ILE A 102 24.02 -8.94 13.86
CA ILE A 102 23.27 -9.91 13.06
C ILE A 102 21.81 -9.80 13.48
N ILE A 103 20.97 -9.21 12.63
CA ILE A 103 19.52 -9.31 12.78
C ILE A 103 19.12 -10.62 12.12
N ASP A 104 18.74 -11.59 12.94
CA ASP A 104 18.27 -12.87 12.45
C ASP A 104 16.92 -12.68 11.74
N MET A 105 16.86 -12.98 10.45
CA MET A 105 15.62 -12.93 9.67
C MET A 105 14.60 -14.00 10.09
N SER A 106 14.99 -15.00 10.86
CA SER A 106 14.05 -15.92 11.52
C SER A 106 13.18 -15.17 12.55
N ASP A 107 13.74 -14.15 13.21
CA ASP A 107 13.09 -13.34 14.23
C ASP A 107 12.04 -12.38 13.63
N ILE A 108 12.30 -11.77 12.46
CA ILE A 108 11.31 -10.86 11.85
C ILE A 108 10.04 -11.60 11.40
N LYS A 109 10.16 -12.81 10.84
CA LYS A 109 9.01 -13.61 10.43
C LYS A 109 8.17 -14.04 11.64
N ALA A 110 8.84 -14.46 12.72
CA ALA A 110 8.17 -14.82 13.97
C ALA A 110 7.47 -13.61 14.63
N LYS A 111 8.10 -12.43 14.60
CA LYS A 111 7.51 -11.18 15.08
C LYS A 111 6.30 -10.75 14.26
N LEU A 112 6.38 -10.83 12.93
CA LEU A 112 5.25 -10.53 12.05
C LEU A 112 4.09 -11.51 12.26
N GLN A 113 4.37 -12.81 12.43
CA GLN A 113 3.34 -13.80 12.74
C GLN A 113 2.69 -13.52 14.10
N THR A 114 3.51 -13.26 15.13
CA THR A 114 3.02 -12.91 16.48
C THR A 114 2.16 -11.64 16.45
N LEU A 115 2.56 -10.65 15.66
CA LEU A 115 1.81 -9.40 15.48
C LEU A 115 0.41 -9.66 14.92
N ILE A 116 0.30 -10.42 13.82
CA ILE A 116 -1.00 -10.68 13.20
C ILE A 116 -1.88 -11.60 14.04
N ASP A 117 -1.29 -12.54 14.79
CA ASP A 117 -2.02 -13.41 15.72
C ASP A 117 -2.60 -12.62 16.89
N ASN A 118 -1.82 -11.71 17.46
CA ASN A 118 -2.30 -10.81 18.51
C ASN A 118 -3.38 -9.88 17.98
N ALA A 119 -3.24 -9.35 16.76
CA ALA A 119 -4.27 -8.49 16.17
C ALA A 119 -5.62 -9.22 16.03
N VAL A 120 -5.63 -10.45 15.52
CA VAL A 120 -6.87 -11.26 15.44
C VAL A 120 -7.41 -11.57 16.84
N LYS A 121 -6.56 -11.98 17.78
CA LYS A 121 -6.95 -12.25 19.17
C LYS A 121 -7.58 -11.04 19.85
N ASP A 122 -7.06 -9.85 19.57
CA ASP A 122 -7.56 -8.57 20.10
C ASP A 122 -8.80 -8.08 19.34
N GLY A 123 -9.22 -8.79 18.30
CA GLY A 123 -10.42 -8.50 17.50
C GLY A 123 -10.26 -7.31 16.56
N VAL A 124 -9.05 -7.13 16.03
CA VAL A 124 -8.76 -6.18 14.95
C VAL A 124 -9.38 -6.65 13.64
N ALA A 125 -9.39 -7.96 13.37
CA ALA A 125 -9.99 -8.56 12.18
C ALA A 125 -10.56 -9.96 12.47
N PRO A 126 -11.59 -10.44 11.72
CA PRO A 126 -12.10 -11.81 11.85
C PRO A 126 -11.06 -12.85 11.41
N GLY A 127 -10.26 -12.48 10.42
CA GLY A 127 -9.10 -13.19 9.91
C GLY A 127 -8.42 -12.34 8.85
N LEU A 128 -7.14 -12.55 8.63
CA LEU A 128 -6.36 -11.72 7.73
C LEU A 128 -5.21 -12.50 7.08
N GLN A 129 -4.75 -11.98 5.95
CA GLN A 129 -3.50 -12.38 5.30
C GLN A 129 -2.52 -11.20 5.35
N CYS A 130 -1.23 -11.50 5.46
CA CYS A 130 -0.15 -10.52 5.40
C CYS A 130 1.00 -11.08 4.60
N VAL A 131 1.45 -10.32 3.60
CA VAL A 131 2.57 -10.66 2.74
C VAL A 131 3.56 -9.51 2.72
N VAL A 132 4.82 -9.79 2.98
CA VAL A 132 5.95 -8.85 2.86
C VAL A 132 6.94 -9.44 1.86
N PHE A 133 7.44 -8.62 0.94
CA PHE A 133 8.32 -9.05 -0.14
C PHE A 133 9.44 -8.03 -0.40
N ASN A 134 10.51 -8.51 -1.01
CA ASN A 134 11.51 -7.67 -1.68
C ASN A 134 11.48 -7.93 -3.19
N ARG A 135 12.50 -7.47 -3.92
CA ARG A 135 12.62 -7.68 -5.38
C ARG A 135 12.66 -9.15 -5.79
N ASP A 136 13.24 -10.01 -4.94
CA ASP A 136 13.63 -11.36 -5.31
C ASP A 136 12.66 -12.41 -4.78
N GLU A 137 12.07 -12.18 -3.60
CA GLU A 137 11.27 -13.17 -2.91
C GLU A 137 10.16 -12.58 -2.02
N ILE A 138 9.21 -13.46 -1.66
CA ILE A 138 8.27 -13.22 -0.57
C ILE A 138 8.97 -13.57 0.75
N ILE A 139 9.29 -12.56 1.54
CA ILE A 139 9.97 -12.67 2.83
C ILE A 139 9.05 -13.32 3.86
N PHE A 140 7.80 -12.84 3.93
CA PHE A 140 6.78 -13.28 4.87
C PHE A 140 5.45 -13.48 4.16
N ASN A 141 4.76 -14.57 4.48
CA ASN A 141 3.42 -14.87 4.00
C ASN A 141 2.68 -15.57 5.13
N GLY A 142 2.05 -14.77 5.99
CA GLY A 142 1.38 -15.19 7.20
C GLY A 142 -0.14 -15.03 7.09
N VAL A 143 -0.85 -15.83 7.87
CA VAL A 143 -2.31 -15.79 7.99
C VAL A 143 -2.70 -15.94 9.45
N SER A 144 -3.86 -15.41 9.82
CA SER A 144 -4.44 -15.60 11.14
C SER A 144 -5.96 -15.49 11.08
N GLY A 145 -6.65 -16.11 12.04
CA GLY A 145 -8.10 -16.07 12.18
C GLY A 145 -8.89 -16.87 11.13
N PHE A 146 -10.08 -16.38 10.80
CA PHE A 146 -11.09 -17.11 10.03
C PHE A 146 -11.35 -16.50 8.65
N ALA A 147 -11.49 -17.37 7.64
CA ALA A 147 -12.12 -17.04 6.36
C ALA A 147 -13.65 -17.03 6.48
N SER A 148 -14.22 -17.93 7.30
CA SER A 148 -15.63 -17.95 7.69
C SER A 148 -15.72 -18.13 9.21
N LEU A 149 -16.49 -17.25 9.87
CA LEU A 149 -16.64 -17.34 11.32
C LEU A 149 -17.40 -18.60 11.74
N PRO A 150 -17.10 -19.16 12.92
CA PRO A 150 -17.90 -20.21 13.51
C PRO A 150 -19.39 -19.83 13.62
N SER A 151 -20.26 -20.77 13.31
CA SER A 151 -21.73 -20.62 13.34
C SER A 151 -22.41 -21.90 13.81
N GLU A 152 -23.71 -21.89 14.05
CA GLU A 152 -24.47 -23.11 14.39
C GLU A 152 -24.33 -24.20 13.32
N LYS A 153 -24.23 -23.81 12.03
CA LYS A 153 -24.07 -24.74 10.90
C LYS A 153 -22.65 -25.26 10.74
N ASN A 154 -21.66 -24.46 11.14
CA ASN A 154 -20.26 -24.85 11.14
C ASN A 154 -19.60 -24.34 12.44
N PRO A 155 -19.66 -25.12 13.55
CA PRO A 155 -19.14 -24.68 14.85
C PRO A 155 -17.63 -24.48 14.90
N ALA A 156 -16.88 -25.03 13.93
CA ALA A 156 -15.43 -24.83 13.82
C ALA A 156 -15.07 -23.56 13.06
N GLY A 157 -15.99 -23.01 12.26
CA GLY A 157 -15.68 -22.00 11.24
C GLY A 157 -14.76 -22.57 10.16
N GLU A 158 -14.22 -21.68 9.32
CA GLU A 158 -13.19 -22.02 8.34
C GLU A 158 -11.96 -21.14 8.59
N PRO A 159 -10.77 -21.70 8.80
CA PRO A 159 -9.57 -20.91 9.06
C PRO A 159 -9.15 -20.14 7.81
N MET A 160 -8.57 -18.95 8.01
CA MET A 160 -7.90 -18.21 6.96
C MET A 160 -6.67 -19.00 6.48
N THR A 161 -6.53 -19.14 5.16
CA THR A 161 -5.37 -19.81 4.54
C THR A 161 -4.66 -18.89 3.56
N LYS A 162 -3.42 -19.21 3.20
CA LYS A 162 -2.65 -18.44 2.20
C LYS A 162 -3.29 -18.47 0.81
N SER A 163 -4.10 -19.49 0.54
CA SER A 163 -4.87 -19.68 -0.69
C SER A 163 -6.31 -19.14 -0.60
N SER A 164 -6.76 -18.68 0.57
CA SER A 164 -8.09 -18.09 0.70
C SER A 164 -8.19 -16.87 -0.23
N VAL A 165 -9.27 -16.81 -0.99
CA VAL A 165 -9.51 -15.76 -1.96
C VAL A 165 -10.23 -14.61 -1.26
N LEU A 166 -9.71 -13.40 -1.41
CA LEU A 166 -10.32 -12.19 -0.88
C LEU A 166 -10.90 -11.39 -2.04
N TRP A 167 -12.04 -10.72 -1.80
CA TRP A 167 -12.46 -9.65 -2.68
C TRP A 167 -11.56 -8.43 -2.43
N LEU A 168 -10.72 -8.09 -3.41
CA LEU A 168 -9.69 -7.06 -3.26
C LEU A 168 -10.21 -5.64 -3.48
N ALA A 169 -11.43 -5.50 -3.99
CA ALA A 169 -12.06 -4.23 -4.27
C ALA A 169 -11.10 -3.28 -5.01
N SER A 170 -10.91 -2.08 -4.47
CA SER A 170 -10.10 -0.98 -4.98
C SER A 170 -8.63 -1.28 -5.29
N CYS A 171 -8.09 -2.43 -4.85
CA CYS A 171 -6.78 -2.90 -5.32
C CYS A 171 -6.80 -3.25 -6.83
N SER A 172 -7.97 -3.54 -7.41
CA SER A 172 -8.14 -3.79 -8.86
C SER A 172 -7.60 -2.66 -9.74
N ARG A 173 -7.62 -1.42 -9.22
CA ARG A 173 -7.19 -0.21 -9.95
C ARG A 173 -5.76 -0.27 -10.44
N LEU A 174 -4.87 -0.79 -9.61
CA LEU A 174 -3.47 -0.95 -9.98
C LEU A 174 -3.36 -1.78 -11.25
N VAL A 175 -4.04 -2.93 -11.27
CA VAL A 175 -4.02 -3.87 -12.40
C VAL A 175 -4.67 -3.26 -13.65
N VAL A 176 -5.78 -2.53 -13.50
CA VAL A 176 -6.39 -1.79 -14.63
C VAL A 176 -5.44 -0.72 -15.16
N SER A 177 -4.76 0.04 -14.30
CA SER A 177 -3.74 1.01 -14.73
C SER A 177 -2.60 0.34 -15.49
N LEU A 178 -2.10 -0.81 -15.02
CA LEU A 178 -1.07 -1.57 -15.74
C LEU A 178 -1.55 -1.98 -17.14
N ILE A 179 -2.80 -2.43 -17.27
CA ILE A 179 -3.39 -2.80 -18.55
C ILE A 179 -3.53 -1.60 -19.47
N VAL A 180 -4.07 -0.47 -18.98
CA VAL A 180 -4.20 0.77 -19.76
C VAL A 180 -2.84 1.22 -20.29
N LEU A 181 -1.83 1.27 -19.43
CA LEU A 181 -0.48 1.68 -19.82
C LEU A 181 0.17 0.67 -20.76
N HIS A 182 -0.04 -0.63 -20.57
CA HIS A 182 0.43 -1.69 -21.47
C HIS A 182 -0.13 -1.52 -22.88
N VAL A 183 -1.45 -1.39 -23.02
CA VAL A 183 -2.09 -1.30 -24.35
C VAL A 183 -1.66 -0.04 -25.10
N LEU A 184 -1.42 1.06 -24.39
CA LEU A 184 -0.89 2.30 -24.96
C LEU A 184 0.59 2.21 -25.31
N ASP A 185 1.41 1.58 -24.46
CA ASP A 185 2.86 1.34 -24.68
C ASP A 185 3.11 0.44 -25.89
N LYS A 186 2.29 -0.61 -26.04
CA LYS A 186 2.40 -1.59 -27.11
C LYS A 186 1.65 -1.22 -28.39
N GLY A 187 0.92 -0.10 -28.40
CA GLY A 187 0.15 0.36 -29.55
C GLY A 187 -0.98 -0.60 -29.93
N LEU A 188 -1.66 -1.18 -28.95
CA LEU A 188 -2.75 -2.15 -29.13
C LEU A 188 -4.12 -1.49 -29.37
N ILE A 189 -4.18 -0.16 -29.40
CA ILE A 189 -5.37 0.62 -29.72
C ILE A 189 -5.06 1.46 -30.96
N ASP A 190 -5.86 1.30 -32.01
CA ASP A 190 -5.60 1.93 -33.30
C ASP A 190 -5.60 3.47 -33.22
N GLY A 191 -4.42 4.04 -33.50
CA GLY A 191 -4.19 5.48 -33.54
C GLY A 191 -4.24 6.18 -32.19
N ILE A 192 -4.12 5.44 -31.08
CA ILE A 192 -3.96 5.99 -29.73
C ILE A 192 -2.70 5.40 -29.10
N SER A 193 -1.86 6.24 -28.50
CA SER A 193 -0.56 5.86 -27.94
C SER A 193 -0.36 6.41 -26.53
N ILE A 194 0.76 6.03 -25.90
CA ILE A 194 1.16 6.61 -24.61
C ILE A 194 1.36 8.14 -24.68
N GLY A 195 1.61 8.70 -25.87
CA GLY A 195 1.70 10.15 -26.09
C GLY A 195 0.37 10.88 -25.97
N ASP A 196 -0.76 10.16 -26.01
CA ASP A 196 -2.11 10.73 -26.02
C ASP A 196 -2.75 10.85 -24.63
N LEU A 197 -1.97 10.62 -23.55
CA LEU A 197 -2.49 10.68 -22.17
C LEU A 197 -3.18 12.02 -21.84
N ASP A 198 -2.72 13.11 -22.44
CA ASP A 198 -3.26 14.47 -22.25
C ASP A 198 -4.17 14.93 -23.40
N ASN A 199 -4.47 14.04 -24.35
CA ASN A 199 -5.31 14.33 -25.51
C ASN A 199 -6.78 13.94 -25.23
N PRO A 200 -7.70 14.89 -24.99
CA PRO A 200 -9.11 14.56 -24.73
C PRO A 200 -9.84 13.98 -25.95
N ASP A 201 -9.38 14.27 -27.17
CA ASP A 201 -9.96 13.68 -28.39
C ASP A 201 -9.61 12.20 -28.52
N ALA A 202 -8.43 11.80 -28.06
CA ALA A 202 -8.04 10.39 -28.02
C ALA A 202 -8.93 9.57 -27.08
N LEU A 203 -9.28 10.13 -25.92
CA LEU A 203 -10.26 9.52 -25.02
C LEU A 203 -11.65 9.45 -25.67
N ALA A 204 -12.15 10.57 -26.18
CA ALA A 204 -13.49 10.66 -26.77
C ALA A 204 -13.67 9.76 -28.00
N LYS A 205 -12.61 9.51 -28.77
CA LYS A 205 -12.62 8.56 -29.90
C LYS A 205 -13.02 7.14 -29.46
N ILE A 206 -12.58 6.71 -28.28
CA ILE A 206 -12.81 5.35 -27.75
C ILE A 206 -14.02 5.31 -26.81
N VAL A 207 -14.21 6.38 -26.04
CA VAL A 207 -15.29 6.52 -25.06
C VAL A 207 -16.08 7.80 -25.40
N PRO A 208 -17.01 7.73 -26.38
CA PRO A 208 -17.71 8.91 -26.92
C PRO A 208 -18.54 9.67 -25.90
N GLU A 209 -18.85 9.07 -24.74
CA GLU A 209 -19.45 9.75 -23.60
C GLU A 209 -18.64 10.97 -23.14
N PHE A 210 -17.33 11.01 -23.39
CA PHE A 210 -16.47 12.17 -23.09
C PHE A 210 -16.39 13.21 -24.24
N SER A 211 -17.11 13.01 -25.36
CA SER A 211 -17.22 14.04 -26.41
C SER A 211 -18.10 15.20 -25.95
N PRO A 212 -17.75 16.46 -26.26
CA PRO A 212 -18.58 17.63 -25.92
C PRO A 212 -20.03 17.53 -26.42
N GLU A 213 -20.23 16.87 -27.57
CA GLU A 213 -21.51 16.73 -28.25
C GLU A 213 -22.34 15.53 -27.74
N SER A 214 -21.80 14.71 -26.84
CA SER A 214 -22.45 13.47 -26.39
C SER A 214 -23.71 13.70 -25.56
N GLY A 215 -23.84 14.87 -24.93
CA GLY A 215 -24.87 15.14 -23.92
C GLY A 215 -24.73 14.30 -22.64
N SER A 216 -23.64 13.54 -22.48
CA SER A 216 -23.43 12.66 -21.32
C SER A 216 -23.16 13.44 -20.04
N LEU A 217 -23.51 12.86 -18.89
CA LEU A 217 -23.26 13.47 -17.59
C LEU A 217 -21.77 13.64 -17.30
N VAL A 218 -20.89 12.80 -17.87
CA VAL A 218 -19.43 12.92 -17.68
C VAL A 218 -18.80 14.14 -18.38
N THR A 219 -19.59 14.97 -19.06
CA THR A 219 -19.18 16.30 -19.56
C THR A 219 -19.83 17.46 -18.80
N LYS A 220 -20.64 17.16 -17.78
CA LYS A 220 -21.39 18.13 -16.97
C LYS A 220 -20.92 18.08 -15.52
N ILE A 221 -20.95 19.22 -14.85
CA ILE A 221 -20.66 19.34 -13.42
C ILE A 221 -21.96 19.54 -12.65
N ILE A 222 -22.16 18.78 -11.58
CA ILE A 222 -23.31 18.92 -10.67
C ILE A 222 -23.13 20.14 -9.76
N GLU A 223 -24.14 21.03 -9.74
CA GLU A 223 -24.18 22.21 -8.86
C GLU A 223 -25.23 22.11 -7.76
N GLY A 224 -26.06 21.07 -7.79
CA GLY A 224 -27.13 20.85 -6.83
C GLY A 224 -28.38 20.31 -7.51
N PHE A 225 -29.54 20.70 -6.97
CA PHE A 225 -30.85 20.24 -7.40
C PHE A 225 -31.79 21.43 -7.59
N GLU A 226 -32.68 21.33 -8.56
CA GLU A 226 -33.77 22.29 -8.73
C GLU A 226 -34.91 22.01 -7.73
N ASN A 227 -35.85 22.95 -7.61
CA ASN A 227 -37.04 22.76 -6.80
C ASN A 227 -38.03 21.83 -7.51
N GLY A 228 -38.55 20.84 -6.77
CA GLY A 228 -39.52 19.88 -7.29
C GLY A 228 -38.88 18.59 -7.80
N LEU A 229 -39.69 17.74 -8.42
CA LEU A 229 -39.28 16.44 -8.94
C LEU A 229 -39.55 16.38 -10.44
N GLY A 230 -38.72 15.61 -11.14
CA GLY A 230 -38.96 15.24 -12.53
C GLY A 230 -40.20 14.36 -12.68
N PRO A 231 -40.64 14.12 -13.93
CA PRO A 231 -41.81 13.28 -14.21
C PRO A 231 -41.62 11.82 -13.75
N ASP A 232 -40.37 11.37 -13.55
CA ASP A 232 -40.01 10.06 -13.03
C ASP A 232 -39.97 10.01 -11.48
N GLY A 233 -40.34 11.10 -10.82
CA GLY A 233 -40.31 11.23 -9.36
C GLY A 233 -38.91 11.36 -8.77
N ARG A 234 -37.88 11.58 -9.61
CA ARG A 234 -36.49 11.83 -9.16
C ARG A 234 -36.22 13.31 -9.00
N LYS A 235 -35.17 13.66 -8.25
CA LYS A 235 -34.68 15.05 -8.18
C LYS A 235 -34.18 15.51 -9.55
N ILE A 236 -34.50 16.75 -9.89
CA ILE A 236 -34.00 17.41 -11.09
C ILE A 236 -32.59 17.92 -10.80
N ILE A 237 -31.59 17.38 -11.50
CA ILE A 237 -30.18 17.72 -11.28
C ILE A 237 -29.88 19.08 -11.91
N LYS A 238 -29.34 20.00 -11.12
CA LYS A 238 -28.80 21.26 -11.66
C LYS A 238 -27.38 21.02 -12.16
N LEU A 239 -27.18 21.22 -13.46
CA LEU A 239 -25.93 20.95 -14.15
C LEU A 239 -25.38 22.22 -14.81
N ARG A 240 -24.05 22.27 -14.95
CA ARG A 240 -23.38 23.18 -15.88
C ARG A 240 -22.37 22.43 -16.74
N ASP A 241 -21.99 23.02 -17.86
CA ASP A 241 -20.90 22.51 -18.68
C ASP A 241 -19.56 22.58 -17.96
N ALA A 242 -18.76 21.52 -18.09
CA ALA A 242 -17.34 21.56 -17.77
C ALA A 242 -16.61 22.41 -18.81
N LYS A 243 -15.66 23.24 -18.37
CA LYS A 243 -14.84 24.07 -19.28
C LYS A 243 -13.66 23.29 -19.83
N ASN A 244 -13.11 22.42 -19.00
CA ASN A 244 -12.03 21.52 -19.39
C ASN A 244 -12.61 20.18 -19.86
N ARG A 245 -11.91 19.53 -20.79
CA ARG A 245 -12.24 18.18 -21.25
C ARG A 245 -11.40 17.16 -20.47
N VAL A 246 -12.03 16.02 -20.15
CA VAL A 246 -11.38 14.93 -19.43
C VAL A 246 -10.33 14.24 -20.30
N THR A 247 -9.19 13.85 -19.70
CA THR A 247 -8.13 13.10 -20.38
C THR A 247 -7.87 11.74 -19.71
N LEU A 248 -7.15 10.84 -20.41
CA LEU A 248 -6.74 9.55 -19.86
C LEU A 248 -5.85 9.71 -18.61
N ARG A 249 -4.91 10.67 -18.63
CA ARG A 249 -4.07 10.99 -17.46
C ARG A 249 -4.92 11.35 -16.25
N GLN A 250 -5.96 12.15 -16.46
CA GLN A 250 -6.83 12.58 -15.37
C GLN A 250 -7.69 11.44 -14.81
N LEU A 251 -8.11 10.48 -15.65
CA LEU A 251 -8.75 9.25 -15.18
C LEU A 251 -7.78 8.37 -14.36
N LEU A 252 -6.54 8.22 -14.83
CA LEU A 252 -5.47 7.46 -14.14
C LEU A 252 -5.01 8.09 -12.82
N THR A 253 -5.34 9.35 -12.56
CA THR A 253 -4.94 10.04 -11.32
C THR A 253 -6.10 10.59 -10.49
N HIS A 254 -7.35 10.18 -10.78
CA HIS A 254 -8.55 10.68 -10.07
C HIS A 254 -8.65 12.22 -10.04
N SER A 255 -8.20 12.87 -11.11
CA SER A 255 -8.27 14.32 -11.31
C SER A 255 -9.20 14.69 -12.47
N SER A 256 -10.10 13.78 -12.85
CA SER A 256 -11.04 13.93 -13.98
C SER A 256 -12.32 14.67 -13.62
N GLY A 257 -12.65 14.78 -12.33
CA GLY A 257 -13.95 15.24 -11.88
C GLY A 257 -14.98 14.12 -11.72
N VAL A 258 -14.75 12.91 -12.28
CA VAL A 258 -15.66 11.77 -12.12
C VAL A 258 -15.74 11.41 -10.63
N GLY A 259 -16.91 11.57 -10.02
CA GLY A 259 -17.11 11.35 -8.59
C GLY A 259 -17.42 9.90 -8.22
N PHE A 260 -17.56 9.66 -6.92
CA PHE A 260 -18.06 8.41 -6.34
C PHE A 260 -19.20 8.74 -5.38
N THR A 261 -20.29 7.97 -5.44
CA THR A 261 -21.51 8.25 -4.66
C THR A 261 -21.28 8.15 -3.15
N LEU A 262 -20.28 7.38 -2.70
CA LEU A 262 -19.93 7.29 -1.28
C LEU A 262 -19.03 8.42 -0.79
N THR A 263 -18.59 9.35 -1.65
CA THR A 263 -17.64 10.42 -1.27
C THR A 263 -18.11 11.84 -1.53
N ASN A 264 -19.19 12.01 -2.26
CA ASN A 264 -19.70 13.33 -2.61
C ASN A 264 -21.16 13.48 -2.17
N PRO A 265 -21.50 14.53 -1.40
CA PRO A 265 -22.86 14.71 -0.87
C PRO A 265 -23.91 14.89 -1.97
N LEU A 266 -23.56 15.53 -3.09
CA LEU A 266 -24.49 15.72 -4.21
C LEU A 266 -24.74 14.40 -4.94
N LEU A 267 -23.71 13.56 -5.12
CA LEU A 267 -23.87 12.25 -5.73
C LEU A 267 -24.57 11.25 -4.79
N TRP A 268 -24.33 11.33 -3.48
CA TRP A 268 -25.05 10.55 -2.50
C TRP A 268 -26.55 10.87 -2.50
N GLU A 269 -26.91 12.14 -2.61
CA GLU A 269 -28.30 12.60 -2.68
C GLU A 269 -29.06 12.02 -3.91
N LEU A 270 -28.34 11.63 -4.98
CA LEU A 270 -28.96 10.96 -6.15
C LEU A 270 -29.43 9.54 -5.83
N ILE A 271 -28.75 8.82 -4.94
CA ILE A 271 -29.01 7.40 -4.66
C ILE A 271 -29.67 7.18 -3.30
N ASN A 272 -29.56 8.16 -2.40
CA ASN A 272 -30.20 8.16 -1.09
C ASN A 272 -30.79 9.55 -0.81
N PRO A 273 -31.85 9.93 -1.52
CA PRO A 273 -32.42 11.27 -1.44
C PRO A 273 -33.01 11.57 -0.07
N SER A 274 -32.69 12.74 0.49
CA SER A 274 -33.13 13.15 1.82
C SER A 274 -34.65 13.35 1.92
N ASP A 275 -35.29 13.69 0.79
CA ASP A 275 -36.73 13.91 0.67
C ASP A 275 -37.53 12.64 0.32
N LYS A 276 -36.86 11.48 0.27
CA LYS A 276 -37.47 10.18 -0.06
C LYS A 276 -38.06 10.09 -1.48
N SER A 277 -37.64 10.97 -2.38
CA SER A 277 -37.91 10.83 -3.82
C SER A 277 -37.30 9.53 -4.40
N VAL A 278 -37.63 9.23 -5.65
CA VAL A 278 -37.13 8.03 -6.32
C VAL A 278 -35.60 8.15 -6.51
N PRO A 279 -34.80 7.18 -6.03
CA PRO A 279 -33.35 7.20 -6.24
C PRO A 279 -32.98 6.91 -7.71
N LEU A 280 -31.76 7.29 -8.10
CA LEU A 280 -31.21 7.06 -9.44
C LEU A 280 -30.99 5.56 -9.70
N PHE A 281 -30.47 4.84 -8.71
CA PHE A 281 -30.33 3.39 -8.65
C PHE A 281 -30.24 2.92 -7.20
N ASN A 282 -30.48 1.62 -6.97
CA ASN A 282 -30.72 1.07 -5.63
C ASN A 282 -29.57 0.23 -5.05
N ARG A 283 -28.54 -0.09 -5.85
CA ARG A 283 -27.49 -1.02 -5.45
C ARG A 283 -26.13 -0.53 -5.93
N PHE A 284 -25.11 -0.72 -5.09
CA PHE A 284 -23.72 -0.53 -5.49
C PHE A 284 -23.20 -1.80 -6.14
N PHE A 285 -22.35 -1.65 -7.16
CA PHE A 285 -21.65 -2.75 -7.81
C PHE A 285 -22.62 -3.77 -8.43
N ASP A 286 -23.76 -3.30 -8.94
CA ASP A 286 -24.70 -4.18 -9.64
C ASP A 286 -24.26 -4.48 -11.08
N GLY A 287 -23.28 -3.73 -11.57
CA GLY A 287 -22.67 -3.91 -12.88
C GLY A 287 -23.28 -3.02 -13.94
N SER A 288 -24.27 -2.18 -13.65
CA SER A 288 -24.85 -1.29 -14.64
C SER A 288 -23.85 -0.19 -15.04
N ILE A 289 -23.77 0.12 -16.34
CA ILE A 289 -23.02 1.30 -16.80
C ILE A 289 -23.56 2.60 -16.16
N ARG A 290 -24.83 2.59 -15.74
CA ARG A 290 -25.50 3.72 -15.08
C ARG A 290 -24.95 4.01 -13.69
N ASP A 291 -24.33 3.03 -13.02
CA ASP A 291 -23.76 3.19 -11.67
C ASP A 291 -22.65 4.25 -11.65
N PHE A 292 -21.90 4.36 -12.76
CA PHE A 292 -20.76 5.26 -12.90
C PHE A 292 -20.92 6.32 -14.00
N SER A 293 -22.07 6.34 -14.69
CA SER A 293 -22.45 7.40 -15.61
C SER A 293 -23.06 8.59 -14.87
N LEU A 294 -22.23 9.22 -14.04
CA LEU A 294 -22.60 10.29 -13.12
C LEU A 294 -21.98 11.64 -13.55
N PRO A 295 -22.56 12.78 -13.11
CA PRO A 295 -21.97 14.07 -13.37
C PRO A 295 -20.63 14.24 -12.66
N LEU A 296 -19.76 15.05 -13.24
CA LEU A 296 -18.52 15.49 -12.63
C LEU A 296 -18.80 16.34 -11.38
N VAL A 297 -17.87 16.37 -10.44
CA VAL A 297 -18.01 17.13 -9.18
C VAL A 297 -17.08 18.34 -9.08
N PHE A 298 -16.14 18.49 -10.02
CA PHE A 298 -15.27 19.67 -10.16
C PHE A 298 -14.73 19.75 -11.61
N GLU A 299 -14.02 20.84 -11.95
CA GLU A 299 -13.41 21.01 -13.28
C GLU A 299 -12.29 20.00 -13.55
N PRO A 300 -12.33 19.25 -14.65
CA PRO A 300 -11.26 18.31 -14.99
C PRO A 300 -9.86 18.95 -14.91
N GLY A 301 -8.97 18.31 -14.17
CA GLY A 301 -7.57 18.73 -13.97
C GLY A 301 -7.32 19.74 -12.84
N THR A 302 -8.34 20.23 -12.12
CA THR A 302 -8.11 21.28 -11.10
C THR A 302 -8.01 20.77 -9.66
N ASP A 303 -8.56 19.59 -9.38
CA ASP A 303 -8.65 19.01 -8.03
C ASP A 303 -8.52 17.48 -8.08
N TYR A 304 -8.52 16.87 -6.91
CA TYR A 304 -8.56 15.43 -6.71
C TYR A 304 -9.90 15.04 -6.06
N HIS A 305 -10.55 14.04 -6.63
CA HIS A 305 -11.65 13.34 -5.96
C HIS A 305 -11.63 11.88 -6.36
N TYR A 306 -11.60 11.02 -5.36
CA TYR A 306 -11.70 9.59 -5.58
C TYR A 306 -13.06 9.23 -6.19
N GLY A 307 -13.06 8.42 -7.26
CA GLY A 307 -14.15 8.39 -8.22
C GLY A 307 -14.24 7.12 -9.02
N TYR A 308 -15.31 7.00 -9.82
CA TYR A 308 -15.47 5.91 -10.80
C TYR A 308 -14.59 6.05 -12.06
N SER A 309 -13.42 6.69 -11.95
CA SER A 309 -12.52 6.88 -13.10
C SER A 309 -12.02 5.54 -13.67
N THR A 310 -11.85 4.54 -12.81
CA THR A 310 -11.34 3.22 -13.24
C THR A 310 -12.37 2.43 -14.04
N GLU A 311 -13.66 2.60 -13.75
CA GLU A 311 -14.75 2.00 -14.51
C GLU A 311 -14.70 2.49 -15.96
N TRP A 312 -14.46 3.80 -16.16
CA TRP A 312 -14.24 4.39 -17.49
C TRP A 312 -12.93 3.93 -18.14
N LEU A 313 -11.85 3.73 -17.38
CA LEU A 313 -10.62 3.11 -17.90
C LEU A 313 -10.86 1.66 -18.36
N GLY A 314 -11.71 0.91 -17.65
CA GLY A 314 -12.15 -0.41 -18.06
C GLY A 314 -12.93 -0.37 -19.38
N GLN A 315 -13.84 0.58 -19.55
CA GLN A 315 -14.54 0.80 -20.82
C GLN A 315 -13.57 1.18 -21.94
N PHE A 316 -12.60 2.05 -21.65
CA PHE A 316 -11.59 2.48 -22.62
C PHE A 316 -10.80 1.31 -23.19
N VAL A 317 -10.26 0.42 -22.34
CA VAL A 317 -9.47 -0.71 -22.85
C VAL A 317 -10.34 -1.76 -23.54
N VAL A 318 -11.55 -2.04 -23.03
CA VAL A 318 -12.46 -3.00 -23.67
C VAL A 318 -12.87 -2.55 -25.06
N ARG A 319 -13.28 -1.28 -25.21
CA ARG A 319 -13.71 -0.72 -26.50
C ARG A 319 -12.52 -0.49 -27.44
N GLY A 320 -11.38 -0.07 -26.90
CA GLY A 320 -10.18 0.24 -27.68
C GLY A 320 -9.50 -0.99 -28.25
N THR A 321 -9.48 -2.11 -27.52
CA THR A 321 -8.84 -3.36 -27.98
C THR A 321 -9.82 -4.37 -28.56
N GLY A 322 -11.13 -4.17 -28.36
CA GLY A 322 -12.16 -5.16 -28.70
C GLY A 322 -12.10 -6.46 -27.87
N LYS A 323 -11.41 -6.44 -26.71
CA LYS A 323 -11.24 -7.61 -25.84
C LYS A 323 -12.01 -7.42 -24.53
N HIS A 324 -12.42 -8.54 -23.94
CA HIS A 324 -13.01 -8.56 -22.61
C HIS A 324 -12.00 -8.12 -21.54
N LEU A 325 -12.45 -7.39 -20.51
CA LEU A 325 -11.54 -6.92 -19.45
C LEU A 325 -10.88 -8.10 -18.72
N ARG A 326 -11.66 -9.15 -18.44
CA ARG A 326 -11.15 -10.39 -17.85
C ARG A 326 -10.02 -11.01 -18.69
N GLN A 327 -10.19 -11.06 -20.01
CA GLN A 327 -9.17 -11.55 -20.93
C GLN A 327 -7.89 -10.71 -20.86
N LEU A 328 -8.02 -9.37 -20.82
CA LEU A 328 -6.87 -8.47 -20.68
C LEU A 328 -6.12 -8.69 -19.35
N PHE A 329 -6.82 -8.95 -18.24
CA PHE A 329 -6.19 -9.30 -16.96
C PHE A 329 -5.34 -10.58 -17.07
N HIS A 330 -5.88 -11.61 -17.71
CA HIS A 330 -5.18 -12.88 -17.91
C HIS A 330 -3.96 -12.72 -18.83
N GLU A 331 -4.16 -12.20 -20.05
CA GLU A 331 -3.11 -12.13 -21.07
C GLU A 331 -1.96 -11.18 -20.70
N ILE A 332 -2.26 -10.05 -20.04
CA ILE A 332 -1.26 -9.00 -19.79
C ILE A 332 -0.59 -9.18 -18.43
N VAL A 333 -1.31 -9.68 -17.42
CA VAL A 333 -0.83 -9.69 -16.02
C VAL A 333 -0.75 -11.10 -15.47
N PHE A 334 -1.83 -11.88 -15.50
CA PHE A 334 -1.85 -13.15 -14.76
C PHE A 334 -1.00 -14.23 -15.40
N GLU A 335 -1.13 -14.47 -16.70
CA GLU A 335 -0.36 -15.51 -17.39
C GLU A 335 1.14 -15.18 -17.43
N PRO A 336 1.58 -13.96 -17.79
CA PRO A 336 3.02 -13.64 -17.85
C PRO A 336 3.74 -13.70 -16.49
N LEU A 337 2.99 -13.42 -15.41
CA LEU A 337 3.49 -13.43 -14.03
C LEU A 337 3.11 -14.72 -13.26
N LYS A 338 2.35 -15.63 -13.89
CA LYS A 338 1.85 -16.88 -13.28
C LYS A 338 1.03 -16.64 -12.00
N ILE A 339 0.16 -15.64 -12.02
CA ILE A 339 -0.68 -15.27 -10.88
C ILE A 339 -1.80 -16.29 -10.71
N SER A 340 -1.87 -16.91 -9.54
CA SER A 340 -2.98 -17.80 -9.16
C SER A 340 -3.05 -17.95 -7.63
N PRO A 341 -4.25 -18.03 -7.01
CA PRO A 341 -5.56 -17.83 -7.63
C PRO A 341 -5.90 -16.33 -7.79
N ALA A 342 -6.37 -15.91 -8.98
CA ALA A 342 -6.88 -14.56 -9.23
C ALA A 342 -7.84 -14.53 -10.44
N ASP A 343 -8.99 -13.87 -10.31
CA ASP A 343 -9.90 -13.61 -11.44
C ASP A 343 -10.85 -12.42 -11.15
N LEU A 344 -11.42 -11.84 -12.21
CA LEU A 344 -12.55 -10.91 -12.13
C LEU A 344 -13.89 -11.66 -12.05
N TRP A 345 -13.95 -12.88 -12.58
CA TRP A 345 -15.13 -13.73 -12.49
C TRP A 345 -15.05 -14.65 -11.27
N LEU A 346 -16.09 -14.61 -10.43
CA LEU A 346 -16.17 -15.51 -9.29
C LEU A 346 -16.73 -16.87 -9.73
N SER A 347 -15.87 -17.69 -10.33
CA SER A 347 -16.20 -19.06 -10.72
C SER A 347 -16.60 -19.92 -9.52
N PRO A 348 -17.31 -21.04 -9.70
CA PRO A 348 -17.63 -21.96 -8.60
C PRO A 348 -16.39 -22.42 -7.82
N GLU A 349 -15.26 -22.65 -8.52
CA GLU A 349 -13.98 -23.02 -7.91
C GLU A 349 -13.41 -21.87 -7.06
N LEU A 350 -13.34 -20.66 -7.62
CA LEU A 350 -12.82 -19.50 -6.90
C LEU A 350 -13.72 -19.13 -5.71
N SER A 351 -15.04 -19.28 -5.88
CA SER A 351 -16.04 -19.05 -4.84
C SER A 351 -15.92 -20.01 -3.67
N ALA A 352 -15.50 -21.27 -3.90
CA ALA A 352 -15.32 -22.26 -2.85
C ALA A 352 -14.18 -21.91 -1.88
N HIS A 353 -13.25 -21.03 -2.29
CA HIS A 353 -12.14 -20.56 -1.48
C HIS A 353 -12.30 -19.12 -0.99
N LYS A 354 -13.44 -18.48 -1.29
CA LYS A 354 -13.67 -17.07 -0.99
C LYS A 354 -13.97 -16.86 0.50
N ALA A 355 -13.18 -16.00 1.15
CA ALA A 355 -13.45 -15.56 2.50
C ALA A 355 -14.74 -14.72 2.56
N GLU A 356 -15.50 -14.88 3.65
CA GLU A 356 -16.78 -14.21 3.84
C GLU A 356 -16.58 -12.74 4.22
N MET A 357 -17.55 -11.90 3.85
CA MET A 357 -17.57 -10.50 4.25
C MET A 357 -18.20 -10.35 5.64
N HIS A 358 -17.61 -9.46 6.44
CA HIS A 358 -18.02 -9.23 7.83
C HIS A 358 -18.29 -7.75 8.12
N VAL A 359 -19.00 -7.49 9.21
CA VAL A 359 -19.09 -6.17 9.85
C VAL A 359 -18.65 -6.29 11.30
N ARG A 360 -18.14 -5.21 11.88
CA ARG A 360 -17.93 -5.13 13.33
C ARG A 360 -19.24 -5.33 14.08
N ASN A 361 -19.23 -6.22 15.06
CA ASN A 361 -20.36 -6.48 15.96
C ASN A 361 -19.81 -6.81 17.36
N LYS A 362 -19.87 -5.85 18.28
CA LYS A 362 -19.33 -5.99 19.65
C LYS A 362 -20.08 -7.02 20.50
N ASP A 363 -21.31 -7.35 20.12
CA ASP A 363 -22.15 -8.32 20.84
C ASP A 363 -21.88 -9.76 20.39
N SER A 364 -21.15 -9.94 19.28
CA SER A 364 -20.66 -11.23 18.83
C SER A 364 -19.44 -11.66 19.67
N PRO A 365 -19.32 -12.95 20.06
CA PRO A 365 -18.13 -13.46 20.74
C PRO A 365 -16.85 -13.29 19.92
N TYR A 366 -16.98 -13.16 18.60
CA TYR A 366 -15.87 -12.93 17.68
C TYR A 366 -15.64 -11.44 17.37
N LYS A 367 -16.42 -10.52 17.94
CA LYS A 367 -16.46 -9.08 17.62
C LYS A 367 -16.88 -8.75 16.17
N PHE A 368 -17.32 -9.75 15.41
CA PHE A 368 -17.69 -9.64 14.00
C PHE A 368 -18.94 -10.46 13.69
N GLN A 369 -19.64 -10.06 12.64
CA GLN A 369 -20.81 -10.76 12.10
C GLN A 369 -20.70 -10.87 10.59
N LYS A 370 -20.99 -12.06 10.05
CA LYS A 370 -21.09 -12.29 8.59
C LYS A 370 -22.18 -11.43 7.96
N ILE A 371 -21.90 -10.88 6.78
CA ILE A 371 -22.86 -10.24 5.90
C ILE A 371 -22.83 -10.86 4.50
N ILE A 372 -23.94 -10.73 3.78
CA ILE A 372 -23.97 -11.03 2.34
C ILE A 372 -23.62 -9.75 1.60
N PHE A 373 -22.57 -9.80 0.78
CA PHE A 373 -22.13 -8.67 -0.02
C PHE A 373 -21.68 -9.16 -1.39
N ASP A 374 -22.64 -9.17 -2.32
CA ASP A 374 -22.44 -9.69 -3.66
C ASP A 374 -22.01 -8.57 -4.61
N ILE A 375 -20.98 -8.85 -5.39
CA ILE A 375 -20.44 -7.99 -6.43
C ILE A 375 -20.77 -8.62 -7.78
N TYR A 376 -21.25 -7.81 -8.72
CA TYR A 376 -21.46 -8.27 -10.08
C TYR A 376 -20.16 -8.79 -10.69
N SER A 377 -20.23 -9.97 -11.30
CA SER A 377 -19.14 -10.55 -12.07
C SER A 377 -19.72 -11.32 -13.26
N ALA A 378 -18.93 -11.47 -14.32
CA ALA A 378 -19.35 -12.12 -15.55
C ALA A 378 -18.20 -12.92 -16.16
N GLU A 379 -18.50 -14.13 -16.62
CA GLU A 379 -17.54 -15.04 -17.25
C GLU A 379 -17.13 -14.55 -18.64
N ASP A 380 -18.13 -14.40 -19.54
CA ASP A 380 -17.99 -14.00 -20.94
C ASP A 380 -18.28 -12.50 -21.16
N GLY A 381 -18.11 -11.73 -20.09
CA GLY A 381 -18.33 -10.29 -20.09
C GLY A 381 -19.77 -9.84 -19.86
N PRO A 382 -19.94 -8.52 -19.71
CA PRO A 382 -21.21 -7.95 -19.30
C PRO A 382 -22.25 -8.06 -20.42
N GLY A 383 -23.50 -8.34 -20.04
CA GLY A 383 -24.65 -8.26 -20.94
C GLY A 383 -24.98 -6.81 -21.35
N GLU A 384 -26.02 -6.65 -22.17
CA GLU A 384 -26.46 -5.32 -22.61
C GLU A 384 -26.80 -4.40 -21.42
N GLY A 385 -26.30 -3.16 -21.45
CA GLY A 385 -26.47 -2.18 -20.36
C GLY A 385 -25.61 -2.43 -19.11
N MET A 386 -24.84 -3.52 -19.10
CA MET A 386 -23.92 -3.87 -18.02
C MET A 386 -22.47 -3.54 -18.41
N ALA A 387 -21.60 -3.53 -17.40
CA ALA A 387 -20.20 -3.20 -17.45
C ALA A 387 -19.43 -4.02 -16.43
N TYR A 388 -18.14 -4.23 -16.67
CA TYR A 388 -17.26 -4.77 -15.63
C TYR A 388 -17.14 -3.77 -14.48
N ILE A 389 -17.09 -4.29 -13.26
CA ILE A 389 -16.67 -3.52 -12.08
C ILE A 389 -15.14 -3.38 -12.12
N ALA A 390 -14.61 -2.56 -13.01
CA ALA A 390 -13.17 -2.52 -13.27
C ALA A 390 -12.36 -2.04 -12.04
N GLY A 391 -12.87 -1.06 -11.29
CA GLY A 391 -12.21 -0.53 -10.10
C GLY A 391 -12.33 -1.41 -8.86
N ALA A 392 -13.16 -2.47 -8.87
CA ALA A 392 -13.39 -3.29 -7.69
C ALA A 392 -13.60 -4.80 -7.93
N GLY A 393 -13.50 -5.31 -9.15
CA GLY A 393 -13.91 -6.68 -9.48
C GLY A 393 -12.91 -7.79 -9.14
N LEU A 394 -11.67 -7.45 -8.76
CA LEU A 394 -10.62 -8.46 -8.56
C LEU A 394 -10.85 -9.28 -7.28
N ASN A 395 -10.79 -10.61 -7.45
CA ASN A 395 -10.73 -11.58 -6.36
C ASN A 395 -9.40 -12.33 -6.48
N ALA A 396 -8.59 -12.35 -5.41
CA ALA A 396 -7.33 -13.09 -5.37
C ALA A 396 -6.89 -13.36 -3.93
N SER A 397 -5.92 -14.25 -3.72
CA SER A 397 -5.18 -14.28 -2.45
C SER A 397 -4.21 -13.09 -2.37
N LEU A 398 -3.81 -12.68 -1.17
CA LEU A 398 -2.81 -11.62 -1.03
C LEU A 398 -1.42 -12.05 -1.49
N GLN A 399 -1.12 -13.36 -1.48
CA GLN A 399 0.11 -13.88 -2.08
C GLN A 399 0.13 -13.64 -3.60
N ALA A 400 -0.98 -13.97 -4.28
CA ALA A 400 -1.12 -13.73 -5.72
C ALA A 400 -1.04 -12.23 -6.04
N TYR A 401 -1.67 -11.38 -5.24
CA TYR A 401 -1.58 -9.93 -5.41
C TYR A 401 -0.16 -9.38 -5.12
N ALA A 402 0.54 -9.92 -4.13
CA ALA A 402 1.92 -9.54 -3.82
C ALA A 402 2.89 -9.84 -4.98
N GLN A 403 2.66 -10.91 -5.74
CA GLN A 403 3.45 -11.19 -6.96
C GLN A 403 3.26 -10.10 -8.03
N ILE A 404 2.05 -9.55 -8.16
CA ILE A 404 1.80 -8.39 -9.03
C ILE A 404 2.55 -7.15 -8.51
N LEU A 405 2.52 -6.91 -7.20
CA LEU A 405 3.26 -5.81 -6.58
C LEU A 405 4.78 -5.96 -6.73
N GLN A 406 5.30 -7.18 -6.66
CA GLN A 406 6.70 -7.49 -6.90
C GLN A 406 7.09 -7.22 -8.38
N ALA A 407 6.23 -7.54 -9.33
CA ALA A 407 6.45 -7.15 -10.73
C ALA A 407 6.48 -5.62 -10.90
N VAL A 408 5.64 -4.89 -10.16
CA VAL A 408 5.63 -3.42 -10.14
C VAL A 408 6.93 -2.86 -9.55
N VAL A 409 7.39 -3.35 -8.40
CA VAL A 409 8.64 -2.85 -7.78
C VAL A 409 9.85 -3.12 -8.68
N ASN A 410 9.82 -4.23 -9.42
CA ASN A 410 10.84 -4.62 -10.39
C ASN A 410 10.71 -3.94 -11.75
N ARG A 411 9.64 -3.16 -11.98
CA ARG A 411 9.35 -2.54 -13.28
C ARG A 411 9.41 -3.58 -14.39
N ASP A 412 8.72 -4.71 -14.18
CA ASP A 412 8.86 -5.90 -15.02
C ASP A 412 8.60 -5.56 -16.51
N PRO A 413 9.59 -5.81 -17.40
CA PRO A 413 9.48 -5.49 -18.82
C PRO A 413 8.43 -6.32 -19.57
N LYS A 414 7.93 -7.42 -18.97
CA LYS A 414 6.78 -8.16 -19.50
C LYS A 414 5.51 -7.33 -19.49
N ILE A 415 5.38 -6.39 -18.55
CA ILE A 415 4.19 -5.55 -18.40
C ILE A 415 4.27 -4.31 -19.28
N MET A 416 5.36 -3.55 -19.29
CA MET A 416 5.49 -2.38 -20.16
C MET A 416 6.95 -1.97 -20.32
N SER A 417 7.24 -1.09 -21.28
CA SER A 417 8.61 -0.61 -21.52
C SER A 417 9.17 0.16 -20.31
N PRO A 418 10.51 0.21 -20.15
CA PRO A 418 11.15 1.01 -19.09
C PRO A 418 10.72 2.48 -19.11
N THR A 419 10.57 3.08 -20.30
CA THR A 419 10.12 4.47 -20.45
C THR A 419 8.71 4.68 -19.90
N THR A 420 7.79 3.74 -20.16
CA THR A 420 6.42 3.83 -19.64
C THR A 420 6.37 3.58 -18.14
N TRP A 421 7.21 2.70 -17.60
CA TRP A 421 7.38 2.56 -16.14
C TRP A 421 7.88 3.86 -15.49
N GLU A 422 8.89 4.51 -16.06
CA GLU A 422 9.38 5.80 -15.56
C GLU A 422 8.31 6.88 -15.59
N LEU A 423 7.57 6.98 -16.70
CA LEU A 423 6.43 7.89 -16.82
C LEU A 423 5.37 7.60 -15.75
N ALA A 424 5.01 6.33 -15.57
CA ALA A 424 3.97 5.93 -14.64
C ALA A 424 4.31 6.28 -13.20
N LEU A 425 5.56 6.06 -12.79
CA LEU A 425 6.03 6.29 -11.41
C LEU A 425 6.39 7.75 -11.12
N LYS A 426 6.77 8.53 -12.14
CA LYS A 426 7.17 9.95 -11.98
C LYS A 426 6.00 10.92 -12.02
N ASP A 427 4.85 10.53 -12.59
CA ASP A 427 3.67 11.41 -12.62
C ASP A 427 3.24 11.79 -11.21
N ASP A 428 2.84 13.05 -11.06
CA ASP A 428 2.34 13.59 -9.81
C ASP A 428 1.41 14.80 -10.06
N PHE A 429 0.68 15.20 -9.01
CA PHE A 429 -0.20 16.36 -8.99
C PHE A 429 0.55 17.69 -9.01
N GLY A 430 1.67 17.80 -8.28
CA GLY A 430 2.38 19.08 -8.09
C GLY A 430 2.73 19.79 -9.41
N PRO A 431 3.48 19.15 -10.32
CA PRO A 431 3.84 19.74 -11.61
C PRO A 431 2.64 20.09 -12.51
N ARG A 432 1.46 19.49 -12.27
CA ARG A 432 0.22 19.72 -13.02
C ARG A 432 -0.70 20.76 -12.38
N GLY A 433 -0.36 21.27 -11.19
CA GLY A 433 -1.20 22.22 -10.47
C GLY A 433 -2.51 21.62 -9.96
N VAL A 434 -2.62 20.30 -9.85
CA VAL A 434 -3.79 19.62 -9.30
C VAL A 434 -3.79 19.80 -7.78
N LYS A 435 -4.91 20.31 -7.24
CA LYS A 435 -5.07 20.46 -5.79
C LYS A 435 -5.40 19.11 -5.16
N VAL A 436 -4.92 18.91 -3.93
CA VAL A 436 -5.29 17.75 -3.12
C VAL A 436 -6.15 18.25 -1.97
N THR A 437 -7.46 18.03 -2.08
CA THR A 437 -8.40 18.35 -1.00
C THR A 437 -8.38 17.25 0.07
N ARG A 438 -8.37 17.66 1.35
CA ARG A 438 -8.47 16.77 2.51
C ARG A 438 -9.88 16.83 3.11
N PRO A 439 -10.43 15.73 3.65
CA PRO A 439 -9.88 14.37 3.65
C PRO A 439 -9.76 13.78 2.23
N ASP A 440 -8.82 12.86 2.00
CA ASP A 440 -8.69 12.15 0.71
C ASP A 440 -9.99 11.44 0.30
N PHE A 441 -10.79 11.04 1.28
CA PHE A 441 -12.10 10.42 1.13
C PHE A 441 -12.99 10.87 2.30
N LYS A 442 -14.08 11.59 2.02
CA LYS A 442 -15.12 11.89 3.02
C LYS A 442 -16.24 10.87 2.88
N SER A 443 -16.56 10.10 3.92
CA SER A 443 -17.60 9.08 3.83
C SER A 443 -19.01 9.66 3.84
N MET A 444 -19.85 9.13 2.96
CA MET A 444 -21.31 9.32 2.97
C MET A 444 -22.05 8.14 3.60
N ARG A 445 -21.35 7.05 3.96
CA ARG A 445 -21.93 5.83 4.53
C ARG A 445 -20.98 5.17 5.54
N ASN A 446 -21.07 5.60 6.79
CA ASN A 446 -20.16 5.20 7.87
C ASN A 446 -20.21 3.70 8.20
N GLU A 447 -21.29 2.99 7.85
CA GLU A 447 -21.37 1.53 8.02
C GLU A 447 -20.48 0.77 7.04
N MET A 448 -20.12 1.38 5.90
CA MET A 448 -19.24 0.77 4.89
C MET A 448 -17.81 1.29 4.95
N THR A 449 -17.62 2.56 5.32
CA THR A 449 -16.31 3.20 5.32
C THR A 449 -16.29 4.41 6.26
N TYR A 450 -15.22 4.58 7.02
CA TYR A 450 -14.93 5.83 7.69
C TYR A 450 -14.28 6.85 6.73
N ASP A 451 -14.10 8.08 7.20
CA ASP A 451 -13.32 9.10 6.50
C ASP A 451 -11.86 8.65 6.37
N VAL A 452 -11.30 8.77 5.17
CA VAL A 452 -9.86 8.63 4.94
C VAL A 452 -9.28 10.04 4.91
N VAL A 453 -8.78 10.52 6.04
CA VAL A 453 -8.10 11.83 6.10
C VAL A 453 -6.92 11.84 5.14
N GLU A 454 -6.07 10.82 5.26
CA GLU A 454 -4.94 10.56 4.39
C GLU A 454 -4.68 9.06 4.31
N PHE A 455 -4.20 8.59 3.16
CA PHE A 455 -3.88 7.18 3.00
C PHE A 455 -2.78 6.71 3.97
N ALA A 456 -1.71 7.49 4.08
CA ALA A 456 -0.60 7.22 5.00
C ALA A 456 -0.13 8.52 5.63
N LYS A 457 0.03 8.49 6.95
CA LYS A 457 0.30 9.70 7.73
C LYS A 457 1.69 10.24 7.44
N THR A 458 1.76 11.54 7.20
CA THR A 458 3.03 12.25 7.04
C THR A 458 3.14 13.41 8.02
N ASN A 459 4.31 14.01 8.13
CA ASN A 459 4.53 15.22 8.93
C ASN A 459 4.25 16.52 8.14
N SER A 460 3.60 16.44 6.98
CA SER A 460 3.34 17.58 6.09
C SER A 460 1.95 17.50 5.47
N GLU A 461 1.21 18.60 5.46
CA GLU A 461 -0.13 18.66 4.83
C GLU A 461 -0.08 18.38 3.32
N ASN A 462 1.04 18.70 2.68
CA ASN A 462 1.33 18.45 1.26
C ASN A 462 2.25 17.22 1.05
N GLY A 463 2.22 16.27 1.98
CA GLY A 463 3.13 15.11 1.99
C GLY A 463 2.79 14.00 0.99
N THR A 464 1.73 14.13 0.19
CA THR A 464 1.27 13.07 -0.71
C THR A 464 0.91 13.53 -2.11
N GLY A 465 1.29 12.72 -3.09
CA GLY A 465 1.01 12.85 -4.51
C GLY A 465 0.14 11.72 -5.06
N MET A 466 0.09 11.57 -6.39
CA MET A 466 -0.59 10.45 -7.07
C MET A 466 0.09 10.13 -8.40
N ASN A 467 0.40 8.84 -8.62
CA ASN A 467 1.02 8.37 -9.85
C ASN A 467 -0.01 7.79 -10.86
N LEU A 468 0.42 7.40 -12.07
CA LEU A 468 -0.48 6.84 -13.09
C LEU A 468 -0.99 5.43 -12.75
N LEU A 469 -0.46 4.81 -11.70
CA LEU A 469 -0.91 3.52 -11.18
C LEU A 469 -2.09 3.66 -10.21
N GLN A 470 -2.71 4.84 -10.12
CA GLN A 470 -3.79 5.17 -9.18
C GLN A 470 -3.38 4.96 -7.71
N CYS A 471 -2.10 5.23 -7.37
CA CYS A 471 -1.57 5.08 -6.01
C CYS A 471 -1.17 6.42 -5.40
N LYS A 472 -1.44 6.60 -4.10
CA LYS A 472 -0.92 7.75 -3.35
C LYS A 472 0.57 7.61 -3.15
N VAL A 473 1.32 8.62 -3.58
CA VAL A 473 2.78 8.66 -3.50
C VAL A 473 3.20 9.45 -2.27
N ALA A 474 4.16 8.96 -1.50
CA ALA A 474 4.77 9.71 -0.41
C ALA A 474 5.77 10.74 -0.99
N LEU A 475 5.49 12.03 -0.83
CA LEU A 475 6.40 13.12 -1.22
C LEU A 475 7.35 13.52 -0.09
N VAL A 476 7.02 13.09 1.13
CA VAL A 476 7.87 13.15 2.32
C VAL A 476 7.81 11.79 3.03
N PRO A 477 8.78 11.45 3.91
CA PRO A 477 8.71 10.20 4.65
C PRO A 477 7.42 10.08 5.48
N THR A 478 6.82 8.88 5.49
CA THR A 478 5.63 8.61 6.31
C THR A 478 6.02 8.41 7.77
N LEU A 479 5.06 8.59 8.68
CA LEU A 479 5.26 8.34 10.12
C LEU A 479 5.48 6.85 10.43
N SER A 480 4.97 5.96 9.57
CA SER A 480 5.20 4.51 9.63
C SER A 480 6.59 4.11 9.14
N GLY A 481 7.30 4.98 8.43
CA GLY A 481 8.71 4.79 8.06
C GLY A 481 8.99 4.70 6.57
N ARG A 482 7.97 4.69 5.70
CA ARG A 482 8.18 4.62 4.26
C ARG A 482 8.95 5.84 3.74
N PRO A 483 9.91 5.65 2.82
CA PRO A 483 10.67 6.75 2.24
C PRO A 483 9.87 7.50 1.16
N VAL A 484 10.43 8.63 0.73
CA VAL A 484 9.93 9.42 -0.41
C VAL A 484 9.94 8.57 -1.68
N GLY A 485 8.87 8.67 -2.47
CA GLY A 485 8.67 7.91 -3.71
C GLY A 485 8.02 6.55 -3.52
N SER A 486 7.90 6.06 -2.27
CA SER A 486 7.02 4.93 -1.98
C SER A 486 5.57 5.28 -2.28
N PHE A 487 4.76 4.30 -2.64
CA PHE A 487 3.36 4.51 -2.94
C PHE A 487 2.51 3.34 -2.50
N GLY A 488 1.20 3.57 -2.37
CA GLY A 488 0.28 2.51 -2.01
C GLY A 488 -1.18 2.90 -2.18
N TRP A 489 -2.05 1.92 -1.99
CA TRP A 489 -3.49 2.09 -1.99
C TRP A 489 -4.17 1.01 -1.12
N GLY A 490 -5.49 0.99 -1.11
CA GLY A 490 -6.26 0.01 -0.35
C GLY A 490 -7.51 -0.51 -1.05
N GLY A 491 -8.04 -1.60 -0.50
CA GLY A 491 -9.32 -2.23 -0.83
C GLY A 491 -10.34 -1.99 0.27
N LEU A 492 -11.60 -1.77 -0.13
CA LEU A 492 -12.70 -1.46 0.79
C LEU A 492 -12.82 -2.43 1.98
N PRO A 493 -12.59 -3.76 1.85
CA PRO A 493 -12.65 -4.66 3.00
C PRO A 493 -11.46 -4.59 3.99
N ASN A 494 -10.84 -3.41 4.15
CA ASN A 494 -9.62 -3.17 4.91
C ASN A 494 -8.40 -3.95 4.39
N ILE A 495 -8.11 -3.77 3.11
CA ILE A 495 -6.88 -4.26 2.47
C ILE A 495 -5.99 -3.05 2.22
N TYR A 496 -4.70 -3.15 2.49
CA TYR A 496 -3.73 -2.08 2.29
C TYR A 496 -2.47 -2.66 1.70
N TYR A 497 -1.91 -2.00 0.68
CA TYR A 497 -0.61 -2.34 0.14
C TYR A 497 0.30 -1.14 0.03
N SER A 498 1.60 -1.40 0.05
CA SER A 498 2.63 -0.42 -0.25
C SER A 498 3.75 -1.03 -1.10
N VAL A 499 4.38 -0.18 -1.90
CA VAL A 499 5.54 -0.51 -2.74
C VAL A 499 6.55 0.62 -2.57
N ASP A 500 7.79 0.25 -2.29
CA ASP A 500 8.93 1.16 -2.23
C ASP A 500 9.94 0.81 -3.32
N PRO A 501 9.94 1.53 -4.45
CA PRO A 501 10.91 1.32 -5.50
C PRO A 501 12.36 1.59 -5.09
N ALA A 502 12.62 2.40 -4.06
CA ALA A 502 13.97 2.78 -3.66
C ALA A 502 14.70 1.63 -2.97
N THR A 503 14.03 0.96 -2.03
CA THR A 503 14.57 -0.19 -1.28
C THR A 503 14.25 -1.51 -1.97
N GLY A 504 13.21 -1.54 -2.80
CA GLY A 504 12.70 -2.77 -3.40
C GLY A 504 11.75 -3.55 -2.50
N LEU A 505 11.36 -2.98 -1.36
CA LEU A 505 10.42 -3.58 -0.41
C LEU A 505 8.97 -3.27 -0.75
N GLY A 506 8.08 -4.11 -0.24
CA GLY A 506 6.66 -3.83 -0.22
C GLY A 506 5.89 -4.84 0.61
N SER A 507 4.61 -4.54 0.82
CA SER A 507 3.72 -5.41 1.57
C SER A 507 2.28 -5.23 1.18
N VAL A 508 1.49 -6.25 1.53
CA VAL A 508 0.04 -6.21 1.47
C VAL A 508 -0.53 -6.94 2.69
N VAL A 509 -1.41 -6.26 3.43
CA VAL A 509 -2.15 -6.81 4.57
C VAL A 509 -3.63 -6.59 4.33
N GLY A 510 -4.47 -7.58 4.65
CA GLY A 510 -5.88 -7.46 4.32
C GLY A 510 -6.79 -8.46 4.99
N THR A 511 -8.03 -8.03 5.17
CA THR A 511 -9.14 -8.82 5.72
C THR A 511 -10.38 -8.70 4.81
N GLN A 512 -11.55 -9.12 5.30
CA GLN A 512 -12.85 -9.03 4.63
C GLN A 512 -13.89 -8.44 5.58
N MET A 513 -13.74 -7.17 5.94
CA MET A 513 -14.67 -6.51 6.86
C MET A 513 -14.95 -5.04 6.55
N PHE A 514 -16.12 -4.59 6.99
CA PHE A 514 -16.50 -3.17 7.08
C PHE A 514 -16.61 -2.69 8.54
N PRO A 515 -16.48 -1.37 8.77
CA PRO A 515 -16.21 -0.32 7.77
C PRO A 515 -14.74 -0.28 7.32
N PHE A 516 -14.49 0.16 6.08
CA PHE A 516 -13.16 0.54 5.59
C PHE A 516 -12.54 1.69 6.40
N SER A 517 -11.22 1.86 6.27
CA SER A 517 -10.46 2.86 7.03
C SER A 517 -10.58 2.64 8.53
N ASP A 518 -10.68 1.37 8.91
CA ASP A 518 -10.78 0.96 10.28
C ASP A 518 -9.50 1.34 11.05
N PRO A 519 -9.60 2.06 12.19
CA PRO A 519 -8.42 2.56 12.90
C PRO A 519 -7.46 1.45 13.37
N ASP A 520 -7.98 0.30 13.78
CA ASP A 520 -7.15 -0.80 14.28
C ASP A 520 -6.40 -1.48 13.13
N MET A 521 -7.06 -1.63 11.97
CA MET A 521 -6.40 -2.14 10.76
C MET A 521 -5.36 -1.16 10.20
N ILE A 522 -5.60 0.15 10.31
CA ILE A 522 -4.62 1.18 9.92
C ILE A 522 -3.39 1.11 10.83
N GLU A 523 -3.57 0.98 12.15
CA GLU A 523 -2.44 0.83 13.07
C GLU A 523 -1.70 -0.48 12.82
N LEU A 524 -2.40 -1.60 12.56
CA LEU A 524 -1.75 -2.87 12.20
C LEU A 524 -0.90 -2.72 10.93
N ARG A 525 -1.44 -2.09 9.88
CA ARG A 525 -0.67 -1.77 8.66
C ARG A 525 0.57 -0.96 9.01
N ASP A 526 0.42 0.12 9.79
CA ASP A 526 1.54 0.98 10.16
C ASP A 526 2.59 0.24 11.01
N GLN A 527 2.18 -0.72 11.85
CA GLN A 527 3.09 -1.59 12.61
C GLN A 527 3.87 -2.53 11.70
N ILE A 528 3.23 -3.12 10.69
CA ILE A 528 3.90 -3.95 9.68
C ILE A 528 4.92 -3.12 8.91
N GLU A 529 4.52 -1.93 8.42
CA GLU A 529 5.44 -1.00 7.74
C GLU A 529 6.63 -0.63 8.66
N ARG A 530 6.42 -0.41 9.96
CA ARG A 530 7.54 -0.17 10.90
C ARG A 530 8.50 -1.35 10.96
N TYR A 531 8.01 -2.60 10.97
CA TYR A 531 8.91 -3.77 10.94
C TYR A 531 9.74 -3.84 9.66
N GLU A 532 9.18 -3.42 8.52
CA GLU A 532 9.91 -3.35 7.23
C GLU A 532 11.07 -2.34 7.30
N TYR A 533 10.77 -1.07 7.65
CA TYR A 533 11.74 0.03 7.54
C TYR A 533 12.60 0.26 8.78
N VAL A 534 12.29 -0.37 9.92
CA VAL A 534 13.19 -0.40 11.07
C VAL A 534 14.46 -1.21 10.74
N GLY A 535 14.45 -2.04 9.69
CA GLY A 535 15.67 -2.59 9.09
C GLY A 535 16.48 -1.58 8.27
N ASP A 536 15.83 -0.84 7.37
CA ASP A 536 16.52 0.05 6.41
C ASP A 536 17.05 1.35 7.02
N LYS A 537 16.36 1.90 8.04
CA LYS A 537 16.74 3.17 8.67
C LYS A 537 18.10 3.12 9.38
N TYR A 538 18.65 1.91 9.54
CA TYR A 538 19.96 1.65 10.13
C TYR A 538 20.91 0.92 9.17
N GLY A 539 20.74 0.98 7.85
CA GLY A 539 21.73 0.47 6.91
C GLY A 539 21.92 -1.06 6.97
N ILE A 540 20.82 -1.79 7.07
CA ILE A 540 20.82 -3.20 6.68
C ILE A 540 20.84 -3.21 5.15
N GLU A 541 22.03 -3.23 4.55
CA GLU A 541 22.11 -3.87 3.24
C GLU A 541 21.60 -5.31 3.44
N HIS A 542 20.83 -5.83 2.49
CA HIS A 542 20.36 -7.23 2.48
C HIS A 542 21.51 -8.27 2.38
N SER A 543 22.72 -7.89 2.78
CA SER A 543 23.92 -8.67 3.03
C SER A 543 24.66 -8.04 4.21
N GLU A 544 25.01 -8.84 5.21
CA GLU A 544 25.92 -8.55 6.33
C GLU A 544 26.50 -7.11 6.41
N SER A 545 25.86 -6.18 7.13
CA SER A 545 26.48 -4.87 7.37
C SER A 545 27.48 -4.93 8.54
N THR A 546 28.74 -4.62 8.25
CA THR A 546 29.83 -4.47 9.23
C THR A 546 30.02 -2.99 9.55
N TRP A 547 30.01 -2.61 10.83
CA TRP A 547 30.33 -1.25 11.26
C TRP A 547 31.79 -1.17 11.73
N GLU A 548 32.52 -0.13 11.32
CA GLU A 548 33.91 0.10 11.76
C GLU A 548 33.94 1.19 12.83
N LEU A 549 34.33 0.82 14.04
CA LEU A 549 34.57 1.77 15.14
C LEU A 549 36.05 2.13 15.14
N ILE A 550 36.37 3.34 14.71
CA ILE A 550 37.75 3.86 14.69
C ILE A 550 37.97 4.67 15.97
N TYR A 551 38.74 4.10 16.91
CA TYR A 551 39.21 4.83 18.08
C TYR A 551 40.45 5.65 17.73
N ILE A 552 40.37 6.98 17.80
CA ILE A 552 41.54 7.87 17.67
C ILE A 552 41.80 8.51 19.03
N SER A 553 42.83 8.02 19.72
CA SER A 553 43.41 8.71 20.86
C SER A 553 44.22 9.90 20.33
N SER A 554 43.77 11.13 20.60
CA SER A 554 44.64 12.31 20.46
C SER A 554 45.19 12.68 21.85
N ARG A 555 46.51 12.64 22.01
CA ARG A 555 47.16 13.41 23.08
C ARG A 555 47.38 14.83 22.56
N SER A 556 46.98 15.82 23.34
CA SER A 556 47.47 17.18 23.17
C SER A 556 48.86 17.32 23.83
N LYS A 557 49.79 17.80 23.02
CA LYS A 557 51.24 18.02 23.21
C LYS A 557 52.14 16.79 23.17
#